data_AF-A0A0Q7TLD5-F1
#
_entry.id   AF-A0A0Q7TLD5-F1
#
_cell.length_a   1.000
_cell.length_b   1.000
_cell.length_c   1.000
_cell.angle_alpha   90.00
_cell.angle_beta   90.00
_cell.angle_gamma   90.00
#
_symmetry.space_group_name_H-M   'P 1'
#
loop_
_entity.id
_entity.type
_entity.pdbx_description
1 polymer ?
#
loop_
_entity_poly.entity_id
_entity_poly.type
_entity_poly.pdbx_seq_one_letter_code
_entity_poly.pdbx_strand_id
1 'polypeptide(L)'
;MTTAELIQELDRLKAIMISVATGGLRIQDVQYEFIRRFDAVNVELSSRSIENSLPYRDLWQWHGHWSGTESLKNYRSRREYVATLFSPLIKLVQAGPAVAYEATGWNRVDRTANELRNRLASAENEEQFQAVGLLCREMLISLGQAVFRPEDHPTIDGVKASLTDAKRMLEAYVASTLVGSANEYVRKHARAAIDLALHLQHKRTATFRDAAFCVEATISATNLIAIMSGRRDPMA
;
A
#
# COMPACT_ATOMS: atom_id res chain seq x y z
N MET A 1 -20.61 -0.18 2.74
CA MET A 1 -20.51 1.05 3.57
C MET A 1 -19.66 2.08 2.85
N THR A 2 -20.08 3.33 2.75
CA THR A 2 -19.25 4.43 2.21
C THR A 2 -18.09 4.76 3.17
N THR A 3 -17.07 5.50 2.72
CA THR A 3 -15.99 5.96 3.61
C THR A 3 -16.51 6.83 4.75
N ALA A 4 -17.48 7.71 4.48
CA ALA A 4 -18.09 8.55 5.51
C ALA A 4 -18.85 7.72 6.55
N GLU A 5 -19.61 6.71 6.12
CA GLU A 5 -20.30 5.79 7.02
C GLU A 5 -19.32 4.96 7.87
N LEU A 6 -18.20 4.52 7.30
CA LEU A 6 -17.18 3.75 8.04
C LEU A 6 -16.49 4.60 9.12
N ILE A 7 -16.17 5.85 8.80
CA ILE A 7 -15.64 6.80 9.80
C ILE A 7 -16.67 7.02 10.91
N GLN A 8 -17.94 7.16 10.56
CA GLN A 8 -19.01 7.31 11.55
C GLN A 8 -19.12 6.10 12.47
N GLU A 9 -18.99 4.88 11.97
CA GLU A 9 -18.99 3.66 12.80
C GLU A 9 -17.76 3.59 13.72
N LEU A 10 -16.57 3.96 13.22
CA LEU A 10 -15.35 4.06 14.04
C LEU A 10 -15.53 5.09 15.17
N ASP A 11 -16.10 6.25 14.88
CA ASP A 11 -16.39 7.28 15.89
C ASP A 11 -17.43 6.81 16.91
N ARG A 12 -18.43 6.02 16.51
CA ARG A 12 -19.40 5.40 17.44
C ARG A 12 -18.73 4.40 18.37
N LEU A 13 -17.89 3.51 17.86
CA LEU A 13 -17.12 2.56 18.68
C LEU A 13 -16.23 3.32 19.69
N LYS A 14 -15.52 4.35 19.22
CA LYS A 14 -14.70 5.23 20.06
C LYS A 14 -15.52 5.88 21.18
N ALA A 15 -16.70 6.43 20.85
CA ALA A 15 -17.58 7.08 21.81
C ALA A 15 -18.10 6.09 22.87
N ILE A 16 -18.46 4.86 22.48
CA ILE A 16 -18.89 3.81 23.43
C ILE A 16 -17.73 3.48 24.38
N MET A 17 -16.52 3.23 23.86
CA MET A 17 -15.34 2.92 24.68
C MET A 17 -15.01 4.02 25.69
N ILE A 18 -15.13 5.30 25.29
CA ILE A 18 -14.94 6.43 26.20
C ILE A 18 -16.05 6.49 27.24
N SER A 19 -17.30 6.32 26.82
CA SER A 19 -18.47 6.44 27.70
C SER A 19 -18.42 5.41 28.83
N VAL A 20 -18.19 4.13 28.51
CA VAL A 20 -18.10 3.07 29.54
C VAL A 20 -16.90 3.25 30.47
N ALA A 21 -15.80 3.82 29.97
CA ALA A 21 -14.60 4.06 30.75
C ALA A 21 -14.65 5.35 31.58
N THR A 22 -15.64 6.23 31.38
CA THR A 22 -15.75 7.51 32.10
C THR A 22 -17.05 7.67 32.89
N GLY A 23 -17.71 6.54 33.19
CA GLY A 23 -18.90 6.49 34.05
C GLY A 23 -20.20 6.86 33.34
N GLY A 24 -20.25 6.78 32.01
CA GLY A 24 -21.45 6.97 31.21
C GLY A 24 -22.26 5.68 31.07
N LEU A 25 -22.19 5.06 29.89
CA LEU A 25 -22.91 3.82 29.58
C LEU A 25 -22.43 2.66 30.46
N ARG A 26 -23.34 1.72 30.78
CA ARG A 26 -22.96 0.47 31.45
C ARG A 26 -22.60 -0.58 30.42
N ILE A 27 -21.48 -1.27 30.63
CA ILE A 27 -20.95 -2.28 29.68
C ILE A 27 -22.02 -3.32 29.32
N GLN A 28 -22.71 -3.87 30.32
CA GLN A 28 -23.75 -4.89 30.13
C GLN A 28 -24.89 -4.46 29.18
N ASP A 29 -25.19 -3.16 29.08
CA ASP A 29 -26.28 -2.65 28.26
C ASP A 29 -25.86 -2.48 26.79
N VAL A 30 -24.56 -2.31 26.53
CA VAL A 30 -24.05 -1.92 25.20
C VAL A 30 -23.06 -2.94 24.58
N GLN A 31 -22.63 -3.94 25.34
CA GLN A 31 -21.67 -4.96 24.90
C GLN A 31 -22.07 -5.63 23.59
N TYR A 32 -23.33 -6.06 23.48
CA TYR A 32 -23.82 -6.75 22.30
C TYR A 32 -23.81 -5.85 21.06
N GLU A 33 -24.28 -4.61 21.21
CA GLU A 33 -24.26 -3.63 20.12
C GLU A 33 -22.82 -3.28 19.72
N PHE A 34 -21.93 -3.08 20.69
CA PHE A 34 -20.52 -2.78 20.45
C PHE A 34 -19.85 -3.89 19.64
N ILE A 35 -20.02 -5.16 20.05
CA ILE A 35 -19.47 -6.31 19.31
C ILE A 35 -20.00 -6.34 17.88
N ARG A 36 -21.31 -6.18 17.69
CA ARG A 36 -21.90 -6.19 16.34
C ARG A 36 -21.34 -5.09 15.44
N ARG A 37 -21.17 -3.88 15.98
CA ARG A 37 -20.56 -2.77 15.26
C ARG A 37 -19.09 -3.03 14.96
N PHE A 38 -18.35 -3.57 15.92
CA PHE A 38 -16.94 -3.93 15.76
C PHE A 38 -16.77 -4.94 14.62
N ASP A 39 -17.60 -5.98 14.59
CA ASP A 39 -17.55 -7.01 13.53
C ASP A 39 -17.89 -6.43 12.16
N ALA A 40 -18.90 -5.57 12.07
CA ALA A 40 -19.26 -4.89 10.82
C ALA A 40 -18.12 -3.99 10.32
N VAL A 41 -17.48 -3.23 11.21
CA VAL A 41 -16.29 -2.43 10.90
C VAL A 41 -15.15 -3.34 10.43
N ASN A 42 -14.93 -4.48 11.09
CA ASN A 42 -13.87 -5.41 10.74
C ASN A 42 -14.04 -6.00 9.33
N VAL A 43 -15.28 -6.37 8.96
CA VAL A 43 -15.61 -6.83 7.60
C VAL A 43 -15.33 -5.73 6.57
N GLU A 44 -15.76 -4.50 6.83
CA GLU A 44 -15.55 -3.41 5.87
C GLU A 44 -14.09 -2.98 5.73
N LEU A 45 -13.31 -2.98 6.81
CA LEU A 45 -11.86 -2.75 6.74
C LEU A 45 -11.18 -3.85 5.92
N SER A 46 -11.55 -5.12 6.16
CA SER A 46 -11.01 -6.27 5.43
C SER A 46 -11.33 -6.21 3.94
N SER A 47 -12.55 -5.79 3.56
CA SER A 47 -12.94 -5.61 2.15
C SER A 47 -12.09 -4.57 1.40
N ARG A 48 -11.44 -3.67 2.15
CA ARG A 48 -10.56 -2.61 1.65
C ARG A 48 -9.08 -2.93 1.82
N SER A 49 -8.75 -4.18 2.19
CA SER A 49 -7.39 -4.62 2.52
C SER A 49 -6.72 -3.79 3.63
N ILE A 50 -7.53 -3.30 4.57
CA ILE A 50 -7.06 -2.59 5.76
C ILE A 50 -7.15 -3.55 6.95
N GLU A 51 -6.03 -3.76 7.64
CA GLU A 51 -6.01 -4.50 8.91
C GLU A 51 -6.64 -3.67 10.03
N ASN A 52 -7.52 -4.29 10.82
CA ASN A 52 -8.12 -3.64 11.98
C ASN A 52 -7.17 -3.72 13.18
N SER A 53 -6.55 -2.59 13.51
CA SER A 53 -5.59 -2.49 14.62
C SER A 53 -6.22 -2.27 16.00
N LEU A 54 -7.56 -2.24 16.11
CA LEU A 54 -8.24 -2.02 17.39
C LEU A 54 -8.11 -3.25 18.31
N PRO A 55 -7.56 -3.10 19.53
CA PRO A 55 -7.20 -4.25 20.38
C PRO A 55 -8.37 -4.86 21.16
N TYR A 56 -9.50 -4.17 21.28
CA TYR A 56 -10.61 -4.59 22.14
C TYR A 56 -11.91 -4.74 21.34
N ARG A 57 -12.23 -5.99 20.99
CA ARG A 57 -13.56 -6.37 20.51
C ARG A 57 -14.58 -6.48 21.65
N ASP A 58 -14.10 -6.71 22.87
CA ASP A 58 -14.91 -6.92 24.06
C ASP A 58 -14.69 -5.77 25.07
N LEU A 59 -15.77 -5.10 25.51
CA LEU A 59 -15.66 -4.00 26.46
C LEU A 59 -15.25 -4.46 27.87
N TRP A 60 -15.44 -5.72 28.23
CA TRP A 60 -14.92 -6.28 29.48
C TRP A 60 -13.40 -6.45 29.43
N GLN A 61 -12.83 -6.77 28.26
CA GLN A 61 -11.38 -6.77 28.08
C GLN A 61 -10.82 -5.35 28.17
N TRP A 62 -11.49 -4.39 27.53
CA TRP A 62 -11.17 -2.97 27.70
C TRP A 62 -11.25 -2.60 29.20
N HIS A 63 -12.29 -3.03 29.93
CA HIS A 63 -12.47 -2.77 31.37
C HIS A 63 -11.32 -3.30 32.20
N GLY A 64 -10.93 -4.55 31.98
CA GLY A 64 -9.77 -5.15 32.64
C GLY A 64 -8.52 -4.31 32.46
N HIS A 65 -8.28 -3.82 31.23
CA HIS A 65 -7.12 -2.99 30.94
C HIS A 65 -7.14 -1.64 31.67
N TRP A 66 -8.20 -0.83 31.55
CA TRP A 66 -8.17 0.51 32.17
C TRP A 66 -8.28 0.47 33.68
N SER A 67 -8.95 -0.53 34.27
CA SER A 67 -9.09 -0.66 35.73
C SER A 67 -7.79 -1.13 36.38
N GLY A 68 -7.00 -1.96 35.69
CA GLY A 68 -5.71 -2.46 36.18
C GLY A 68 -4.50 -1.58 35.86
N THR A 69 -4.65 -0.55 35.01
CA THR A 69 -3.53 0.27 34.53
C THR A 69 -3.43 1.59 35.29
N GLU A 70 -2.31 1.78 36.00
CA GLU A 70 -2.02 2.97 36.80
C GLU A 70 -2.12 4.29 36.00
N SER A 71 -1.59 4.30 34.78
CA SER A 71 -1.60 5.47 33.90
C SER A 71 -3.00 5.84 33.37
N LEU A 72 -4.01 4.98 33.57
CA LEU A 72 -5.39 5.18 33.13
C LEU A 72 -6.34 5.48 34.30
N LYS A 73 -5.82 5.88 35.47
CA LYS A 73 -6.63 6.19 36.65
C LYS A 73 -7.66 7.30 36.46
N ASN A 74 -7.33 8.32 35.67
CA ASN A 74 -8.21 9.47 35.47
C ASN A 74 -8.94 9.43 34.12
N TYR A 75 -10.09 10.09 34.04
CA TYR A 75 -10.92 10.10 32.83
C TYR A 75 -10.24 10.76 31.62
N ARG A 76 -9.34 11.73 31.85
CA ARG A 76 -8.60 12.39 30.77
C ARG A 76 -7.67 11.39 30.07
N SER A 77 -6.86 10.66 30.83
CA SER A 77 -5.94 9.64 30.30
C SER A 77 -6.67 8.52 29.57
N ARG A 78 -7.87 8.12 30.03
CA ARG A 78 -8.72 7.15 29.31
C ARG A 78 -9.15 7.67 27.94
N ARG A 79 -9.58 8.93 27.85
CA ARG A 79 -9.98 9.56 26.58
C ARG A 79 -8.81 9.69 25.62
N GLU A 80 -7.66 10.13 26.13
CA GLU A 80 -6.42 10.27 25.35
C GLU A 80 -5.99 8.90 24.80
N TYR A 81 -5.95 7.87 25.63
CA TYR A 81 -5.62 6.50 25.21
C TYR A 81 -6.56 5.99 24.12
N VAL A 82 -7.87 6.09 24.33
CA VAL A 82 -8.84 5.67 23.29
C VAL A 82 -8.66 6.48 22.01
N ALA A 83 -8.39 7.79 22.10
CA ALA A 83 -8.10 8.58 20.90
C ALA A 83 -6.86 8.08 20.14
N THR A 84 -5.80 7.64 20.84
CA THR A 84 -4.60 7.09 20.20
C THR A 84 -4.85 5.76 19.48
N LEU A 85 -5.78 4.93 19.96
CA LEU A 85 -6.15 3.68 19.29
C LEU A 85 -6.83 3.93 17.93
N PHE A 86 -7.74 4.90 17.87
CA PHE A 86 -8.56 5.14 16.67
C PHE A 86 -7.90 6.06 15.65
N SER A 87 -7.02 6.98 16.07
CA SER A 87 -6.45 7.98 15.16
C SER A 87 -5.72 7.40 13.93
N PRO A 88 -4.86 6.37 14.06
CA PRO A 88 -4.19 5.77 12.90
C PRO A 88 -5.19 5.15 11.91
N LEU A 89 -6.19 4.44 12.43
CA LEU A 89 -7.18 3.74 11.61
C LEU A 89 -8.10 4.72 10.88
N ILE A 90 -8.54 5.80 11.54
CA ILE A 90 -9.34 6.85 10.91
C ILE A 90 -8.54 7.55 9.80
N LYS A 91 -7.25 7.86 10.03
CA LYS A 91 -6.38 8.45 9.00
C LYS A 91 -6.25 7.53 7.78
N LEU A 92 -6.09 6.23 8.01
CA LEU A 92 -5.98 5.24 6.94
C LEU A 92 -7.27 5.14 6.12
N VAL A 93 -8.43 5.15 6.77
CA VAL A 93 -9.73 5.15 6.08
C VAL A 93 -9.99 6.46 5.32
N GLN A 94 -9.59 7.61 5.88
CA GLN A 94 -9.70 8.93 5.24
C GLN A 94 -8.80 9.09 4.03
N ALA A 95 -7.61 8.49 4.03
CA ALA A 95 -6.73 8.44 2.86
C ALA A 95 -7.38 7.71 1.66
N GLY A 96 -8.45 6.97 1.90
CA GLY A 96 -9.16 6.18 0.90
C GLY A 96 -8.46 4.86 0.60
N PRO A 97 -9.08 3.95 -0.18
CA PRO A 97 -8.34 2.85 -0.74
C PRO A 97 -7.18 3.45 -1.55
N ALA A 98 -5.94 3.14 -1.17
CA ALA A 98 -4.83 3.28 -2.11
C ALA A 98 -5.30 2.57 -3.38
N VAL A 99 -5.44 3.29 -4.51
CA VAL A 99 -5.91 2.76 -5.81
C VAL A 99 -5.47 1.31 -5.90
N ALA A 100 -6.41 0.37 -5.77
CA ALA A 100 -6.06 -1.02 -5.49
C ALA A 100 -5.02 -1.45 -6.52
N TYR A 101 -3.83 -1.85 -6.06
CA TYR A 101 -2.84 -2.39 -6.98
C TYR A 101 -3.46 -3.67 -7.53
N GLU A 102 -3.86 -3.62 -8.79
CA GLU A 102 -4.34 -4.81 -9.46
C GLU A 102 -3.15 -5.76 -9.56
N ALA A 103 -3.23 -6.94 -8.95
CA ALA A 103 -2.12 -7.88 -8.96
C ALA A 103 -1.77 -8.23 -10.42
N THR A 104 -0.50 -8.14 -10.79
CA THR A 104 -0.04 -8.52 -12.13
C THR A 104 -0.11 -10.04 -12.31
N GLY A 105 -0.11 -10.81 -11.23
CA GLY A 105 0.06 -12.26 -11.24
C GLY A 105 1.52 -12.69 -11.33
N TRP A 106 2.47 -11.76 -11.27
CA TRP A 106 3.87 -12.06 -11.00
C TRP A 106 4.13 -11.89 -9.50
N ASN A 107 4.06 -12.98 -8.75
CA ASN A 107 4.08 -13.00 -7.27
C ASN A 107 5.17 -12.11 -6.65
N ARG A 108 6.39 -12.12 -7.21
CA ARG A 108 7.49 -11.31 -6.70
C ARG A 108 7.28 -9.81 -6.94
N VAL A 109 6.76 -9.44 -8.12
CA VAL A 109 6.40 -8.05 -8.46
C VAL A 109 5.29 -7.57 -7.54
N ASP A 110 4.24 -8.37 -7.37
CA ASP A 110 3.06 -8.01 -6.58
C ASP A 110 3.37 -7.85 -5.09
N ARG A 111 4.16 -8.77 -4.51
CA ARG A 111 4.63 -8.65 -3.13
C ARG A 111 5.48 -7.38 -2.94
N THR A 112 6.33 -7.07 -3.91
CA THR A 112 7.20 -5.88 -3.83
C THR A 112 6.38 -4.60 -3.98
N ALA A 113 5.35 -4.58 -4.83
CA ALA A 113 4.43 -3.46 -4.97
C ALA A 113 3.71 -3.12 -3.66
N ASN A 114 3.22 -4.14 -2.95
CA ASN A 114 2.56 -3.95 -1.65
C ASN A 114 3.52 -3.40 -0.59
N GLU A 115 4.72 -3.99 -0.49
CA GLU A 115 5.77 -3.52 0.43
C GLU A 115 6.17 -2.06 0.11
N LEU A 116 6.32 -1.73 -1.17
CA LEU A 116 6.70 -0.40 -1.63
C LEU A 116 5.71 0.68 -1.18
N ARG A 117 4.41 0.40 -1.28
CA ARG A 117 3.34 1.31 -0.85
C ARG A 117 3.37 1.54 0.65
N ASN A 118 3.53 0.46 1.42
CA ASN A 118 3.62 0.54 2.88
C ASN A 118 4.84 1.36 3.31
N ARG A 119 6.01 1.10 2.71
CA ARG A 119 7.24 1.82 3.04
C ARG A 119 7.19 3.30 2.69
N LEU A 120 6.65 3.66 1.53
CA LEU A 120 6.50 5.07 1.16
C LEU A 120 5.57 5.79 2.12
N ALA A 121 4.46 5.15 2.54
CA ALA A 121 3.49 5.73 3.45
C ALA A 121 4.05 5.98 4.87
N SER A 122 5.02 5.16 5.31
CA SER A 122 5.64 5.28 6.64
C SER A 122 7.00 5.98 6.65
N ALA A 123 7.52 6.43 5.49
CA ALA A 123 8.85 7.02 5.40
C ALA A 123 8.85 8.50 5.81
N GLU A 124 9.78 8.86 6.71
CA GLU A 124 9.88 10.19 7.33
C GLU A 124 11.26 10.84 7.16
N ASN A 125 12.30 10.07 6.78
CA ASN A 125 13.68 10.56 6.67
C ASN A 125 14.40 10.03 5.41
N GLU A 126 15.58 10.61 5.14
CA GLU A 126 16.38 10.36 3.94
C GLU A 126 16.71 8.86 3.76
N GLU A 127 17.15 8.18 4.81
CA GLU A 127 17.50 6.77 4.78
C GLU A 127 16.29 5.89 4.43
N GLN A 128 15.11 6.25 4.93
CA GLN A 128 13.87 5.56 4.59
C GLN A 128 13.44 5.83 3.14
N PHE A 129 13.63 7.04 2.62
CA PHE A 129 13.39 7.35 1.19
C PHE A 129 14.36 6.60 0.27
N GLN A 130 15.63 6.47 0.65
CA GLN A 130 16.60 5.64 -0.07
C GLN A 130 16.17 4.17 -0.08
N ALA A 131 15.67 3.64 1.04
CA ALA A 131 15.17 2.26 1.12
C ALA A 131 13.96 2.02 0.20
N VAL A 132 13.09 3.02 0.00
CA VAL A 132 12.01 2.97 -1.00
C VAL A 132 12.59 2.86 -2.41
N GLY A 133 13.59 3.67 -2.75
CA GLY A 133 14.29 3.59 -4.05
C GLY A 133 14.91 2.21 -4.31
N LEU A 134 15.52 1.60 -3.29
CA LEU A 134 16.06 0.24 -3.38
C LEU A 134 14.96 -0.80 -3.72
N LEU A 135 13.77 -0.68 -3.12
CA LEU A 135 12.65 -1.56 -3.44
C LEU A 135 12.14 -1.37 -4.87
N CYS A 136 12.09 -0.13 -5.38
CA CYS A 136 11.76 0.14 -6.78
C CYS A 136 12.69 -0.63 -7.73
N ARG A 137 14.00 -0.61 -7.45
CA ARG A 137 14.99 -1.38 -8.22
C ARG A 137 14.69 -2.87 -8.21
N GLU A 138 14.44 -3.44 -7.04
CA GLU A 138 14.14 -4.88 -6.91
C GLU A 138 12.84 -5.25 -7.65
N MET A 139 11.85 -4.35 -7.67
CA MET A 139 10.62 -4.53 -8.43
C MET A 139 10.90 -4.51 -9.95
N LEU A 140 11.68 -3.55 -10.46
CA LEU A 140 12.04 -3.47 -11.88
C LEU A 140 12.86 -4.68 -12.35
N ILE A 141 13.81 -5.16 -11.53
CA ILE A 141 14.56 -6.38 -11.82
C ILE A 141 13.61 -7.58 -11.90
N SER A 142 12.71 -7.72 -10.92
CA SER A 142 11.74 -8.82 -10.89
C SER A 142 10.79 -8.78 -12.08
N LEU A 143 10.38 -7.57 -12.50
CA LEU A 143 9.55 -7.36 -13.68
C LEU A 143 10.32 -7.75 -14.95
N GLY A 144 11.56 -7.29 -15.09
CA GLY A 144 12.42 -7.63 -16.23
C GLY A 144 12.62 -9.13 -16.37
N GLN A 145 12.91 -9.82 -15.26
CA GLN A 145 13.02 -11.29 -15.21
C GLN A 145 11.73 -12.00 -15.59
N ALA A 146 10.57 -11.39 -15.33
CA ALA A 146 9.28 -12.00 -15.59
C ALA A 146 8.85 -11.93 -17.07
N VAL A 147 9.30 -10.91 -17.81
CA VAL A 147 8.87 -10.67 -19.21
C VAL A 147 9.97 -10.87 -20.24
N PHE A 148 11.24 -10.72 -19.87
CA PHE A 148 12.34 -10.79 -20.81
C PHE A 148 12.68 -12.24 -21.19
N ARG A 149 12.79 -12.49 -22.49
CA ARG A 149 13.24 -13.73 -23.09
C ARG A 149 14.33 -13.37 -24.09
N PRO A 150 15.60 -13.80 -23.89
CA PRO A 150 16.71 -13.39 -24.76
C PRO A 150 16.48 -13.69 -26.24
N GLU A 151 15.75 -14.78 -26.51
CA GLU A 151 15.49 -15.27 -27.87
C GLU A 151 14.47 -14.41 -28.61
N ASP A 152 13.51 -13.84 -27.87
CA ASP A 152 12.42 -13.04 -28.42
C ASP A 152 12.70 -11.53 -28.34
N HIS A 153 13.56 -11.12 -27.40
CA HIS A 153 13.82 -9.71 -27.05
C HIS A 153 15.31 -9.37 -27.18
N PRO A 154 15.82 -9.17 -28.41
CA PRO A 154 17.20 -8.73 -28.59
C PRO A 154 17.43 -7.36 -27.93
N THR A 155 18.58 -7.21 -27.26
CA THR A 155 18.93 -5.93 -26.63
C THR A 155 19.24 -4.87 -27.67
N ILE A 156 18.82 -3.64 -27.39
CA ILE A 156 18.91 -2.51 -28.34
C ILE A 156 20.37 -2.18 -28.67
N ASP A 157 21.26 -2.31 -27.69
CA ASP A 157 22.69 -2.04 -27.83
C ASP A 157 23.51 -3.27 -28.24
N GLY A 158 22.86 -4.43 -28.47
CA GLY A 158 23.52 -5.69 -28.79
C GLY A 158 24.29 -6.33 -27.65
N VAL A 159 24.30 -5.74 -26.45
CA VAL A 159 24.98 -6.29 -25.26
C VAL A 159 24.06 -7.27 -24.56
N LYS A 160 24.54 -8.47 -24.25
CA LYS A 160 23.75 -9.47 -23.51
C LYS A 160 23.37 -8.94 -22.13
N ALA A 161 22.06 -8.84 -21.87
CA ALA A 161 21.55 -8.42 -20.57
C ALA A 161 21.92 -9.44 -19.47
N SER A 162 22.37 -8.93 -18.31
CA SER A 162 22.54 -9.76 -17.11
C SER A 162 21.20 -10.01 -16.41
N LEU A 163 21.14 -10.98 -15.50
CA LEU A 163 19.91 -11.31 -14.74
C LEU A 163 19.38 -10.15 -13.88
N THR A 164 20.19 -9.14 -13.60
CA THR A 164 19.82 -7.97 -12.79
C THR A 164 19.83 -6.67 -13.60
N ASP A 165 20.01 -6.75 -14.92
CA ASP A 165 20.02 -5.59 -15.81
C ASP A 165 18.59 -5.23 -16.26
N ALA A 166 17.82 -4.67 -15.31
CA ALA A 166 16.43 -4.30 -15.55
C ALA A 166 16.28 -3.35 -16.75
N LYS A 167 17.22 -2.42 -16.95
CA LYS A 167 17.16 -1.47 -18.05
C LYS A 167 17.13 -2.19 -19.40
N ARG A 168 18.15 -3.00 -19.68
CA ARG A 168 18.24 -3.72 -20.96
C ARG A 168 17.09 -4.70 -21.15
N MET A 169 16.71 -5.42 -20.09
CA MET A 169 15.61 -6.39 -20.15
C MET A 169 14.28 -5.73 -20.53
N LEU A 170 13.92 -4.65 -19.84
CA LEU A 170 12.64 -3.97 -20.03
C LEU A 170 12.59 -3.17 -21.33
N GLU A 171 13.68 -2.47 -21.70
CA GLU A 171 13.74 -1.74 -22.96
C GLU A 171 13.66 -2.66 -24.18
N ALA A 172 14.32 -3.82 -24.13
CA ALA A 172 14.25 -4.84 -25.18
C ALA A 172 12.84 -5.44 -25.30
N TYR A 173 12.20 -5.74 -24.17
CA TYR A 173 10.81 -6.22 -24.14
C TYR A 173 9.86 -5.20 -24.80
N VAL A 174 9.94 -3.93 -24.39
CA VAL A 174 9.11 -2.86 -24.95
C VAL A 174 9.36 -2.68 -26.45
N ALA A 175 10.63 -2.72 -26.89
CA ALA A 175 10.97 -2.57 -28.30
C ALA A 175 10.41 -3.70 -29.17
N SER A 176 10.48 -4.93 -28.66
CA SER A 176 10.10 -6.14 -29.40
C SER A 176 8.60 -6.38 -29.40
N THR A 177 7.89 -5.99 -28.33
CA THR A 177 6.45 -6.16 -28.20
C THR A 177 5.67 -5.10 -28.98
N LEU A 178 6.15 -3.85 -28.95
CA LEU A 178 5.46 -2.71 -29.54
C LEU A 178 6.11 -2.29 -30.86
N VAL A 179 6.07 -3.13 -31.88
CA VAL A 179 6.66 -2.82 -33.19
C VAL A 179 5.80 -1.80 -33.97
N GLY A 180 6.40 -1.11 -34.94
CA GLY A 180 5.70 -0.22 -35.88
C GLY A 180 5.46 1.20 -35.36
N SER A 181 5.06 2.09 -36.26
CA SER A 181 4.80 3.51 -35.96
C SER A 181 3.55 3.72 -35.09
N ALA A 182 2.53 2.86 -35.23
CA ALA A 182 1.29 2.95 -34.46
C ALA A 182 1.52 2.89 -32.93
N ASN A 183 2.58 2.20 -32.48
CA ASN A 183 2.89 2.04 -31.06
C ASN A 183 3.94 3.05 -30.53
N GLU A 184 4.30 4.07 -31.31
CA GLU A 184 5.39 5.00 -30.97
C GLU A 184 5.18 5.70 -29.62
N TYR A 185 3.99 6.27 -29.39
CA TYR A 185 3.71 6.99 -28.14
C TYR A 185 3.73 6.08 -26.92
N VAL A 186 3.20 4.86 -27.05
CA VAL A 186 3.21 3.88 -25.97
C VAL A 186 4.65 3.47 -25.63
N ARG A 187 5.50 3.20 -26.64
CA ARG A 187 6.93 2.93 -26.42
C ARG A 187 7.64 4.09 -25.72
N LYS A 188 7.42 5.33 -26.18
CA LYS A 188 8.04 6.53 -25.58
C LYS A 188 7.65 6.68 -24.11
N HIS A 189 6.37 6.51 -23.80
CA HIS A 189 5.88 6.61 -22.43
C HIS A 189 6.47 5.51 -21.53
N ALA A 190 6.46 4.25 -21.98
CA ALA A 190 7.03 3.13 -21.24
C ALA A 190 8.53 3.33 -20.95
N ARG A 191 9.31 3.75 -21.95
CA ARG A 191 10.74 4.05 -21.78
C ARG A 191 10.97 5.20 -20.81
N ALA A 192 10.18 6.28 -20.91
CA ALA A 192 10.30 7.42 -20.00
C ALA A 192 9.99 7.03 -18.55
N ALA A 193 8.99 6.17 -18.31
CA ALA A 193 8.68 5.66 -16.98
C ALA A 193 9.82 4.79 -16.43
N ILE A 194 10.35 3.87 -17.24
CA ILE A 194 11.49 3.02 -16.87
C ILE A 194 12.73 3.87 -16.55
N ASP A 195 13.10 4.81 -17.42
CA ASP A 195 14.28 5.67 -17.23
C ASP A 195 14.17 6.54 -15.98
N LEU A 196 13.00 7.13 -15.70
CA LEU A 196 12.78 7.94 -14.50
C LEU A 196 12.95 7.10 -13.22
N ALA A 197 12.36 5.90 -13.20
CA ALA A 197 12.49 5.00 -12.05
C ALA A 197 13.95 4.59 -11.82
N LEU A 198 14.67 4.18 -12.88
CA LEU A 198 16.09 3.81 -12.83
C LEU A 198 16.98 4.97 -12.38
N HIS A 199 16.67 6.20 -12.78
CA HIS A 199 17.42 7.38 -12.36
C HIS A 199 17.28 7.67 -10.86
N LEU A 200 16.06 7.53 -10.32
CA LEU A 200 15.75 7.89 -8.94
C LEU A 200 16.08 6.79 -7.91
N GLN A 201 16.12 5.52 -8.32
CA GLN A 201 16.25 4.37 -7.39
C GLN A 201 17.54 4.35 -6.56
N HIS A 202 18.56 5.10 -6.96
CA HIS A 202 19.88 5.17 -6.30
C HIS A 202 20.19 6.54 -5.68
N LYS A 203 19.20 7.45 -5.61
CA LYS A 203 19.45 8.82 -5.16
C LYS A 203 19.80 8.82 -3.67
N ARG A 204 21.07 9.08 -3.36
CA ARG A 204 21.58 9.10 -1.98
C ARG A 204 21.00 10.24 -1.14
N THR A 205 20.59 11.33 -1.77
CA THR A 205 19.94 12.49 -1.10
C THR A 205 18.44 12.49 -1.36
N ALA A 206 17.81 11.31 -1.31
CA ALA A 206 16.40 11.16 -1.65
C ALA A 206 15.50 11.93 -0.69
N THR A 207 14.63 12.79 -1.23
CA THR A 207 13.52 13.39 -0.51
C THR A 207 12.26 12.53 -0.64
N PHE A 208 11.23 12.83 0.16
CA PHE A 208 9.90 12.22 -0.02
C PHE A 208 9.42 12.33 -1.48
N ARG A 209 9.62 13.49 -2.12
CA ARG A 209 9.19 13.69 -3.52
C ARG A 209 9.95 12.81 -4.50
N ASP A 210 11.26 12.63 -4.29
CA ASP A 210 12.07 11.73 -5.12
C ASP A 210 11.61 10.28 -4.99
N ALA A 211 11.37 9.82 -3.75
CA ALA A 211 10.84 8.49 -3.50
C ALA A 211 9.44 8.31 -4.12
N ALA A 212 8.55 9.28 -3.95
CA ALA A 212 7.21 9.24 -4.54
C ALA A 212 7.24 9.19 -6.08
N PHE A 213 8.10 10.00 -6.74
CA PHE A 213 8.28 9.94 -8.18
C PHE A 213 8.87 8.60 -8.63
N CYS A 214 9.80 8.03 -7.88
CA CYS A 214 10.38 6.72 -8.18
C CYS A 214 9.32 5.61 -8.08
N VAL A 215 8.47 5.64 -7.06
CA VAL A 215 7.37 4.69 -6.89
C VAL A 215 6.37 4.81 -8.04
N GLU A 216 5.91 6.02 -8.36
CA GLU A 216 4.95 6.24 -9.44
C GLU A 216 5.49 5.76 -10.79
N ALA A 217 6.74 6.11 -11.12
CA ALA A 217 7.39 5.67 -12.36
C ALA A 217 7.51 4.13 -12.42
N THR A 218 7.82 3.48 -11.29
CA THR A 218 7.93 2.02 -11.19
C THR A 218 6.58 1.33 -11.38
N ILE A 219 5.53 1.84 -10.73
CA ILE A 219 4.16 1.31 -10.85
C ILE A 219 3.62 1.54 -12.26
N SER A 220 3.87 2.71 -12.85
CA SER A 220 3.49 3.02 -14.24
C SER A 220 4.15 2.06 -15.24
N ALA A 221 5.47 1.85 -15.13
CA ALA A 221 6.19 0.88 -15.96
C ALA A 221 5.62 -0.55 -15.80
N THR A 222 5.31 -0.94 -14.56
CA THR A 222 4.72 -2.25 -14.25
C THR A 222 3.34 -2.42 -14.88
N ASN A 223 2.46 -1.43 -14.75
CA ASN A 223 1.12 -1.47 -15.30
C ASN A 223 1.14 -1.50 -16.83
N LEU A 224 1.99 -0.68 -17.46
CA LEU A 224 2.19 -0.69 -18.91
C LEU A 224 2.63 -2.06 -19.40
N ILE A 225 3.59 -2.69 -18.71
CA ILE A 225 4.08 -4.02 -19.07
C ILE A 225 3.02 -5.11 -18.82
N ALA A 226 2.25 -5.00 -17.75
CA ALA A 226 1.14 -5.92 -17.49
C ALA A 226 0.10 -5.87 -18.63
N ILE A 227 -0.25 -4.67 -19.11
CA ILE A 227 -1.12 -4.48 -20.28
C ILE A 227 -0.49 -5.10 -21.53
N MET A 228 0.77 -4.77 -21.84
CA MET A 228 1.48 -5.31 -23.02
C MET A 228 1.57 -6.85 -23.00
N SER A 229 1.64 -7.46 -21.83
CA SER A 229 1.70 -8.91 -21.66
C SER A 229 0.34 -9.63 -21.73
N GLY A 230 -0.75 -8.89 -21.94
CA GLY A 230 -2.13 -9.41 -21.97
C GLY A 230 -2.69 -9.77 -20.59
N ARG A 231 -1.96 -9.49 -19.50
CA ARG A 231 -2.41 -9.78 -18.12
C ARG A 231 -3.55 -8.89 -17.63
N ARG A 232 -3.87 -7.85 -18.39
CA ARG A 232 -5.01 -6.94 -18.17
C ARG A 232 -6.11 -7.11 -19.21
N ASP A 233 -5.98 -8.08 -20.10
CA ASP A 233 -7.01 -8.34 -21.09
C ASP A 233 -8.26 -8.89 -20.38
N PRO A 234 -9.47 -8.45 -20.77
CA PRO A 234 -10.69 -9.03 -20.25
C PRO A 234 -10.69 -10.55 -20.46
N MET A 235 -11.19 -11.30 -19.47
CA MET A 235 -11.44 -12.72 -19.68
C MET A 235 -12.46 -12.87 -20.81
N ALA A 236 -12.07 -13.60 -21.86
CA ALA A 236 -12.95 -13.97 -22.98
C ALA A 236 -14.05 -14.94 -22.53
#